data_AF-I4W0K0-F1
#
_entry.id   AF-I4W0K0-F1
#
_cell.length_a   1.000
_cell.length_b   1.000
_cell.length_c   1.000
_cell.angle_alpha   90.00
_cell.angle_beta   90.00
_cell.angle_gamma   90.00
#
_symmetry.space_group_name_H-M   'P 1'
#
loop_
_entity.id
_entity.type
_entity.pdbx_description
1 polymer ?
#
loop_
_entity_poly.entity_id
_entity_poly.type
_entity_poly.pdbx_seq_one_letter_code
_entity_poly.pdbx_strand_id
1 'polypeptide(L)' 'YSSWQRGTNENTNGLIRQYLPKGCDLSVYSDADIQAIEDKLNQRPRKRLDFRTPQHVFDASLNRGALRS' A
#
# COMPACT_ATOMS: atom_id res chain seq x y z
N TYR A 1 -11.01 -15.79 2.60
CA TYR A 1 -11.41 -14.45 2.11
C TYR A 1 -12.67 -14.06 2.84
N SER A 2 -12.63 -12.96 3.58
CA SER A 2 -13.73 -12.57 4.46
C SER A 2 -14.37 -11.28 3.99
N SER A 3 -15.69 -11.13 4.17
CA SER A 3 -16.47 -9.99 3.65
C SER A 3 -15.89 -8.61 4.02
N TRP A 4 -15.30 -8.49 5.22
CA TRP A 4 -14.68 -7.25 5.70
C TRP A 4 -13.35 -6.89 5.05
N GLN A 5 -12.67 -7.82 4.37
CA GLN A 5 -11.43 -7.54 3.64
C GLN A 5 -11.69 -6.79 2.32
N ARG A 6 -12.92 -6.85 1.78
CA ARG A 6 -13.28 -6.17 0.52
C ARG A 6 -13.10 -4.67 0.60
N GLY A 7 -13.58 -4.02 1.66
CA GLY A 7 -13.50 -2.56 1.79
C GLY A 7 -12.04 -2.05 1.77
N THR A 8 -11.13 -2.78 2.42
CA THR A 8 -9.70 -2.46 2.39
C THR A 8 -9.11 -2.68 1.00
N ASN A 9 -9.40 -3.81 0.35
CA ASN A 9 -8.90 -4.09 -1.00
C ASN A 9 -9.41 -3.08 -2.03
N GLU A 10 -10.67 -2.67 -1.93
CA GLU A 10 -11.28 -1.66 -2.81
C GLU A 10 -10.63 -0.28 -2.59
N ASN A 11 -10.30 0.08 -1.36
CA ASN A 11 -9.55 1.31 -1.07
C ASN A 11 -8.15 1.28 -1.68
N THR A 12 -7.41 0.18 -1.49
CA THR A 12 -6.07 0.00 -2.06
C THR A 12 -6.10 0.04 -3.59
N ASN A 13 -7.06 -0.66 -4.21
CA ASN A 13 -7.25 -0.64 -5.66
C ASN A 13 -7.55 0.76 -6.19
N GLY A 14 -8.33 1.56 -5.46
CA GLY A 14 -8.58 2.97 -5.81
C GLY A 14 -7.31 3.82 -5.81
N LEU A 15 -6.36 3.53 -4.92
CA LEU A 15 -5.09 4.24 -4.84
C LEU A 15 -4.12 3.82 -5.95
N ILE A 16 -4.04 2.52 -6.24
CA ILE A 16 -3.24 2.00 -7.36
C ILE A 16 -3.71 2.61 -8.67
N ARG A 17 -5.03 2.79 -8.86
CA ARG A 17 -5.61 3.40 -10.05
C ARG A 17 -5.25 4.87 -10.28
N GLN A 18 -4.64 5.56 -9.31
CA GLN A 18 -4.07 6.89 -9.52
C GLN A 18 -2.78 6.84 -10.35
N TYR A 19 -2.14 5.67 -10.41
CA TYR A 19 -0.86 5.45 -11.12
C TYR A 19 -1.00 4.47 -12.28
N LEU A 20 -1.91 3.50 -12.18
CA LEU A 20 -2.19 2.49 -13.20
C LEU A 20 -3.65 2.64 -13.67
N PRO A 21 -3.90 3.39 -14.76
CA PRO A 21 -5.24 3.60 -15.28
C PRO A 21 -5.95 2.27 -15.54
N LYS A 22 -7.27 2.25 -15.35
CA LYS A 22 -8.07 1.04 -15.56
C LYS A 22 -7.93 0.55 -16.99
N GLY A 23 -7.60 -0.73 -17.16
CA GLY A 23 -7.45 -1.35 -18.46
C GLY A 23 -6.10 -1.09 -19.13
N CYS A 24 -5.12 -0.50 -18.43
CA CYS A 24 -3.75 -0.53 -18.93
C CYS A 24 -3.24 -1.97 -18.93
N ASP A 25 -2.47 -2.32 -19.96
CA ASP A 25 -1.69 -3.54 -19.95
C ASP A 25 -0.62 -3.42 -18.88
N LEU A 26 -0.60 -4.34 -17.91
CA LEU A 26 0.39 -4.32 -16.84
C LEU A 26 1.75 -4.86 -17.32
N SER A 27 1.79 -5.62 -18.43
CA SER A 27 3.02 -6.20 -18.96
C SER A 27 4.00 -5.16 -19.52
N VAL A 28 3.52 -3.93 -19.78
CA VAL A 28 4.36 -2.83 -20.25
C VAL A 28 5.09 -2.10 -19.12
N TYR A 29 4.70 -2.34 -17.86
CA TYR A 29 5.37 -1.78 -16.70
C TYR A 29 6.46 -2.73 -16.25
N SER A 30 7.66 -2.20 -16.09
CA SER A 30 8.76 -2.95 -15.50
C SER A 30 8.53 -3.14 -14.00
N ASP A 31 9.19 -4.13 -13.41
CA ASP A 31 9.20 -4.29 -11.94
C ASP A 31 9.66 -3.02 -11.22
N ALA A 32 10.57 -2.24 -11.83
CA ALA A 32 11.02 -0.95 -11.30
C ALA A 32 9.90 0.11 -11.29
N ASP A 33 9.03 0.13 -12.31
CA ASP A 33 7.88 1.03 -12.35
C ASP A 33 6.87 0.67 -11.26
N ILE A 34 6.62 -0.63 -11.09
CA ILE A 34 5.73 -1.14 -10.04
C ILE A 34 6.30 -0.81 -8.66
N GLN A 35 7.60 -1.05 -8.44
CA GLN A 35 8.26 -0.72 -7.18
C GLN A 35 8.18 0.79 -6.87
N ALA A 36 8.38 1.64 -7.87
CA ALA A 36 8.25 3.09 -7.69
C ALA A 36 6.83 3.51 -7.29
N ILE A 37 5.79 2.81 -7.76
CA ILE A 37 4.40 3.04 -7.36
C ILE A 37 4.17 2.57 -5.93
N GLU A 38 4.68 1.38 -5.57
CA GLU A 38 4.60 0.86 -4.21
C GLU A 38 5.28 1.80 -3.21
N ASP A 39 6.48 2.27 -3.52
CA ASP A 39 7.23 3.21 -2.70
C ASP A 39 6.45 4.51 -2.48
N LYS A 40 5.86 5.08 -3.54
CA LYS A 40 4.99 6.26 -3.43
C LYS A 40 3.79 5.97 -2.52
N LEU A 41 3.16 4.81 -2.63
CA LEU A 41 2.00 4.46 -1.80
C LEU A 41 2.37 4.23 -0.34
N ASN A 42 3.53 3.62 -0.09
CA ASN A 42 4.08 3.27 1.22
C ASN A 42 4.64 4.48 1.96
N GLN A 43 5.17 5.47 1.23
CA GLN A 43 5.68 6.74 1.77
C GLN A 43 4.59 7.81 1.88
N ARG A 44 3.39 7.61 1.33
CA ARG A 44 2.31 8.60 1.36
C ARG A 44 1.66 8.70 2.75
N PRO A 45 1.68 9.87 3.42
CA PRO A 45 0.92 10.12 4.64
C PRO A 45 -0.57 9.76 4.51
N ARG A 46 -1.12 9.03 5.49
CA ARG A 46 -2.54 8.65 5.52
C ARG A 46 -3.23 9.24 6.73
N LYS A 47 -4.35 9.93 6.52
CA LYS A 47 -5.18 10.47 7.63
C LYS A 47 -5.60 9.40 8.64
N ARG A 48 -5.89 8.17 8.16
CA ARG A 48 -6.22 7.02 9.03
C ARG A 48 -5.07 6.57 9.94
N LEU A 49 -3.84 6.95 9.61
CA LEU A 49 -2.63 6.63 10.36
C LEU A 49 -2.08 7.86 11.10
N ASP A 50 -2.93 8.81 11.47
CA ASP A 50 -2.52 10.11 12.04
C ASP A 50 -1.50 10.85 11.16
N PHE A 51 -1.70 10.78 9.83
CA PHE A 51 -0.76 11.33 8.84
C PHE A 51 0.63 10.69 8.83
N ARG A 52 0.82 9.54 9.47
CA ARG A 52 2.01 8.71 9.28
C ARG A 52 1.93 7.96 7.96
N THR A 53 3.09 7.52 7.49
CA THR A 53 3.21 6.70 6.29
C THR A 53 2.91 5.24 6.63
N PRO A 54 2.32 4.47 5.70
CA PRO A 54 2.14 3.03 5.86
C PRO A 54 3.44 2.31 6.24
N GLN A 55 4.55 2.69 5.60
CA GLN A 55 5.87 2.13 5.90
C GLN A 55 6.26 2.34 7.37
N HIS A 56 6.14 3.57 7.88
CA HIS A 56 6.49 3.87 9.26
C HIS A 56 5.66 3.06 10.28
N VAL A 57 4.35 2.91 10.02
CA VAL A 57 3.47 2.14 10.90
C VAL A 57 3.79 0.64 10.82
N PHE A 58 4.12 0.15 9.63
CA PHE A 58 4.55 -1.23 9.44
C PHE A 58 5.85 -1.53 10.19
N ASP A 59 6.88 -0.70 10.02
CA ASP A 59 8.17 -0.84 10.71
C ASP A 59 8.01 -0.79 12.24
N ALA A 60 7.17 0.13 12.73
CA ALA A 60 6.84 0.20 14.16
C ALA A 60 6.11 -1.06 14.66
N SER A 61 5.28 -1.69 13.83
CA SER A 61 4.58 -2.93 14.18
C SER A 61 5.51 -4.14 14.22
N LEU A 62 6.49 -4.21 13.31
CA LEU A 62 7.53 -5.24 13.30
C LEU A 62 8.39 -5.15 14.56
N ASN A 63 8.82 -3.95 14.93
CA ASN A 63 9.59 -3.73 16.16
C ASN A 63 8.80 -4.10 17.42
N ARG A 64 7.48 -3.88 17.43
CA ARG A 64 6.61 -4.30 18.53
C ARG A 64 6.46 -5.83 18.62
N GLY A 65 6.44 -6.52 17.48
CA GLY A 65 6.38 -7.99 17.42
C GLY A 65 7.69 -8.63 17.86
N ALA A 66 8.83 -8.08 17.43
CA ALA A 66 10.16 -8.56 17.79
C ALA A 66 10.52 -8.39 19.28
N LEU A 67 9.89 -7.43 19.97
CA LEU A 67 10.04 -7.24 21.42
C LEU A 67 9.12 -8.15 22.26
N ARG A 68 8.33 -9.02 21.61
CA ARG A 68 7.37 -9.95 22.26
C ARG A 68 7.71 -11.43 22.01
N SER A 69 8.93 -11.72 21.58
CA SER A 69 9.48 -13.08 21.40
C SER A 69 10.57 -13.38 22.42
#